data_AF-A0A5D0TTA4-F1
#
_entry.id   AF-A0A5D0TTA4-F1
#
_cell.length_a   1.000
_cell.length_b   1.000
_cell.length_c   1.000
_cell.angle_alpha   90.00
_cell.angle_beta   90.00
_cell.angle_gamma   90.00
#
_symmetry.space_group_name_H-M   'P 1'
#
loop_
_entity.id
_entity.type
_entity.pdbx_description
1 polymer ?
#
loop_
_entity_poly.entity_id
_entity_poly.type
_entity_poly.pdbx_seq_one_letter_code
_entity_poly.pdbx_strand_id
1 'polypeptide(L)'
;MAIKDRAVAFSKKFKLDSHHAIERFGLFFGALMVTGALVLATSGFSAFMAGRGDLGDTALWTPEFRTSKTQLGGKIDGVYTNGPRTKALVLMHFDDRAKISYNAADYRAFLLGSDERFNSQTLATRGVDGSFHVFGSTGYVGVLLQADEPFHQQVLNLTVRANAELSFNEQQAESASTDDIIGDKSFAEHDQWRVFVNPGANKTTTVKALDAARFDPAQIFYEVVLKSAEDTARKALDDKLIEMRTNLSQITAYGNDLSTTRVDGLFLRPPKVPAMVSGDAITGESAPESTDGKSSLALTTKTVVPGGFALDWRPGNVYDGYLDVLVPPGESYVQYLSKKANEGSGANDSASVDINAMTWILSDGSSLVDDYKSSDVSMRPLVTVMNNLSQAYQDYYSNKSEYQSDLTLALLQLDLNLRDVQSNSSANSGEGFLVTYY
;
A
#
# COMPACT_ATOMS: atom_id res chain seq x y z
N MET A 1 -87.25 4.41 2.00
CA MET A 1 -86.41 4.76 0.83
C MET A 1 -85.15 3.93 0.86
N ALA A 2 -84.89 3.22 -0.23
CA ALA A 2 -83.96 2.12 -0.30
C ALA A 2 -82.52 2.60 -0.44
N ILE A 3 -81.53 1.75 -0.15
CA ILE A 3 -80.08 2.01 -0.34
C ILE A 3 -79.76 2.56 -1.75
N LYS A 4 -80.58 2.20 -2.75
CA LYS A 4 -80.54 2.76 -4.11
C LYS A 4 -80.70 4.29 -4.15
N ASP A 5 -81.58 4.87 -3.35
CA ASP A 5 -81.86 6.31 -3.39
C ASP A 5 -80.68 7.13 -2.83
N ARG A 6 -79.95 6.57 -1.85
CA ARG A 6 -78.72 7.17 -1.31
C ARG A 6 -77.55 7.08 -2.28
N ALA A 7 -77.42 5.97 -3.03
CA ALA A 7 -76.38 5.81 -4.04
C ALA A 7 -76.58 6.79 -5.22
N VAL A 8 -77.82 7.01 -5.65
CA VAL A 8 -78.14 7.96 -6.74
C VAL A 8 -77.91 9.42 -6.30
N ALA A 9 -78.24 9.77 -5.06
CA ALA A 9 -77.96 11.11 -4.51
C ALA A 9 -76.45 11.37 -4.37
N PHE A 10 -75.67 10.36 -3.97
CA PHE A 10 -74.21 10.44 -3.91
C PHE A 10 -73.59 10.59 -5.31
N SER A 11 -74.08 9.81 -6.28
CA SER A 11 -73.69 9.91 -7.69
C SER A 11 -73.94 11.32 -8.24
N LYS A 12 -75.13 11.91 -8.02
CA LYS A 12 -75.44 13.28 -8.46
C LYS A 12 -74.58 14.35 -7.79
N LYS A 13 -74.33 14.25 -6.47
CA LYS A 13 -73.53 15.24 -5.73
C LYS A 13 -72.06 15.25 -6.18
N PHE A 14 -71.51 14.08 -6.51
CA PHE A 14 -70.17 13.96 -7.08
C PHE A 14 -70.18 13.90 -8.61
N LYS A 15 -71.30 14.25 -9.27
CA LYS A 15 -71.50 14.27 -10.73
C LYS A 15 -71.07 12.95 -11.46
N LEU A 16 -71.11 11.80 -10.78
CA LEU A 16 -70.76 10.45 -11.26
C LEU A 16 -71.84 9.87 -12.21
N ASP A 17 -72.31 10.68 -13.15
CA ASP A 17 -73.28 10.31 -14.17
C ASP A 17 -72.58 10.23 -15.54
N SER A 18 -73.09 9.41 -16.46
CA SER A 18 -72.42 9.07 -17.74
C SER A 18 -72.13 10.28 -18.61
N HIS A 19 -72.92 11.35 -18.47
CA HIS A 19 -72.79 12.58 -19.26
C HIS A 19 -71.56 13.43 -18.91
N HIS A 20 -70.96 13.24 -17.73
CA HIS A 20 -69.74 13.94 -17.31
C HIS A 20 -68.50 13.04 -17.27
N ALA A 21 -68.61 11.81 -17.80
CA ALA A 21 -67.52 10.85 -17.83
C ALA A 21 -66.33 11.33 -18.70
N ILE A 22 -66.61 11.96 -19.85
CA ILE A 22 -65.58 12.48 -20.77
C ILE A 22 -64.85 13.69 -20.16
N GLU A 23 -65.57 14.60 -19.50
CA GLU A 23 -64.99 15.80 -18.88
C GLU A 23 -64.09 15.44 -17.69
N ARG A 24 -64.46 14.42 -16.90
CA ARG A 24 -63.62 13.87 -15.83
C ARG A 24 -62.43 13.12 -16.37
N PHE A 25 -62.61 12.33 -17.43
CA PHE A 25 -61.51 11.65 -18.08
C PHE A 25 -60.47 12.67 -18.54
N GLY A 26 -60.89 13.77 -19.20
CA GLY A 26 -59.99 14.85 -19.58
C GLY A 26 -59.28 15.54 -18.39
N LEU A 27 -59.99 15.77 -17.28
CA LEU A 27 -59.43 16.44 -16.10
C LEU A 27 -58.47 15.54 -15.32
N PHE A 28 -58.81 14.26 -15.13
CA PHE A 28 -57.92 13.27 -14.52
C PHE A 28 -56.74 12.95 -15.42
N PHE A 29 -56.95 12.81 -16.73
CA PHE A 29 -55.87 12.55 -17.69
C PHE A 29 -54.94 13.76 -17.80
N GLY A 30 -55.47 14.98 -17.79
CA GLY A 30 -54.68 16.22 -17.74
C GLY A 30 -53.87 16.34 -16.46
N ALA A 31 -54.46 16.04 -15.30
CA ALA A 31 -53.74 16.03 -14.02
C ALA A 31 -52.64 14.95 -14.02
N LEU A 32 -52.93 13.74 -14.53
CA LEU A 32 -51.93 12.67 -14.68
C LEU A 32 -50.80 13.04 -15.62
N MET A 33 -51.10 13.70 -16.75
CA MET A 33 -50.09 14.17 -17.71
C MET A 33 -49.19 15.25 -17.11
N VAL A 34 -49.76 16.22 -16.40
CA VAL A 34 -48.97 17.29 -15.74
C VAL A 34 -48.11 16.72 -14.62
N THR A 35 -48.67 15.84 -13.79
CA THR A 35 -47.91 15.22 -12.69
C THR A 35 -46.84 14.25 -13.23
N GLY A 36 -47.16 13.51 -14.30
CA GLY A 36 -46.21 12.64 -14.99
C GLY A 36 -45.06 13.42 -15.64
N ALA A 37 -45.36 14.53 -16.32
CA ALA A 37 -44.33 15.42 -16.89
C ALA A 37 -43.43 16.02 -15.81
N LEU A 38 -44.00 16.42 -14.65
CA LEU A 38 -43.24 16.93 -13.52
C LEU A 38 -42.29 15.87 -12.95
N VAL A 39 -42.78 14.65 -12.73
CA VAL A 39 -41.98 13.53 -12.20
C VAL A 39 -40.88 13.13 -13.18
N LEU A 40 -41.16 13.09 -14.49
CA LEU A 40 -40.15 12.81 -15.51
C LEU A 40 -39.08 13.91 -15.59
N ALA A 41 -39.47 15.18 -15.50
CA ALA A 41 -38.54 16.31 -15.49
C ALA A 41 -37.65 16.30 -14.23
N THR A 42 -38.22 16.05 -13.04
CA THR A 42 -37.44 15.97 -11.78
C THR A 42 -36.55 14.75 -11.74
N SER A 43 -36.98 13.62 -12.31
CA SER A 43 -36.17 12.39 -12.36
C SER A 43 -35.05 12.51 -13.38
N GLY A 44 -35.29 13.14 -14.53
CA GLY A 44 -34.27 13.47 -15.51
C GLY A 44 -33.23 14.45 -14.98
N PHE A 45 -33.66 15.49 -14.26
CA PHE A 45 -32.77 16.45 -13.60
C PHE A 45 -31.96 15.80 -12.47
N SER A 46 -32.59 14.95 -11.66
CA SER A 46 -31.92 14.19 -10.59
C SER A 46 -30.89 13.20 -11.14
N ALA A 47 -31.25 12.42 -12.16
CA ALA A 47 -30.32 11.50 -12.83
C ALA A 47 -29.17 12.21 -13.53
N PHE A 48 -29.42 13.39 -14.11
CA PHE A 48 -28.38 14.23 -14.71
C PHE A 48 -27.43 14.83 -13.65
N MET A 49 -27.95 15.24 -12.50
CA MET A 49 -27.14 15.71 -11.37
C MET A 49 -26.39 14.57 -10.66
N ALA A 50 -26.97 13.36 -10.61
CA ALA A 50 -26.30 12.17 -10.09
C ALA A 50 -25.15 11.71 -11.01
N GLY A 51 -25.36 11.66 -12.33
CA GLY A 51 -24.29 11.38 -13.30
C GLY A 51 -23.16 12.40 -13.26
N ARG A 52 -23.49 13.70 -13.12
CA ARG A 52 -22.49 14.74 -12.87
C ARG A 52 -21.78 14.62 -11.52
N GLY A 53 -22.46 14.10 -10.48
CA GLY A 53 -21.85 13.77 -9.19
C GLY A 53 -20.83 12.65 -9.32
N ASP A 54 -21.16 11.59 -10.06
CA ASP A 54 -20.27 10.46 -10.34
C ASP A 54 -19.08 10.87 -11.21
N LEU A 55 -19.29 11.67 -12.26
CA LEU A 55 -18.21 12.26 -13.07
C LEU A 55 -17.32 13.19 -12.24
N GLY A 56 -17.92 14.10 -11.48
CA GLY A 56 -17.23 15.11 -10.70
C GLY A 56 -16.38 14.53 -9.58
N ASP A 57 -16.72 13.34 -9.08
CA ASP A 57 -16.01 12.70 -7.98
C ASP A 57 -15.08 11.55 -8.43
N THR A 58 -15.36 10.88 -9.54
CA THR A 58 -14.61 9.68 -9.95
C THR A 58 -13.37 10.04 -10.75
N ALA A 59 -12.21 9.95 -10.11
CA ALA A 59 -10.91 10.20 -10.74
C ALA A 59 -10.41 9.03 -11.60
N LEU A 60 -10.75 7.79 -11.25
CA LEU A 60 -10.26 6.58 -11.92
C LEU A 60 -11.43 5.69 -12.32
N TRP A 61 -11.57 5.43 -13.62
CA TRP A 61 -12.64 4.60 -14.18
C TRP A 61 -12.15 3.20 -14.58
N THR A 62 -10.83 3.06 -14.78
CA THR A 62 -10.18 1.81 -15.16
C THR A 62 -9.11 1.49 -14.10
N PRO A 63 -9.36 0.53 -13.19
CA PRO A 63 -8.40 0.19 -12.12
C PRO A 63 -7.32 -0.80 -12.56
N GLU A 64 -7.55 -1.55 -13.64
CA GLU A 64 -6.64 -2.55 -14.18
C GLU A 64 -6.53 -2.40 -15.70
N PHE A 65 -5.39 -2.76 -16.27
CA PHE A 65 -5.17 -2.77 -17.71
C PHE A 65 -4.51 -4.06 -18.17
N ARG A 66 -4.67 -4.34 -19.46
CA ARG A 66 -3.91 -5.38 -20.18
C ARG A 66 -3.42 -4.81 -21.49
N THR A 67 -2.20 -5.18 -21.85
CA THR A 67 -1.63 -4.83 -23.15
C THR A 67 -2.23 -5.70 -24.24
N SER A 68 -2.54 -5.10 -25.39
CA SER A 68 -3.34 -5.73 -26.43
C SER A 68 -2.69 -6.94 -27.09
N LYS A 69 -1.36 -6.93 -27.29
CA LYS A 69 -0.66 -7.98 -28.02
C LYS A 69 0.06 -8.95 -27.09
N THR A 70 0.72 -8.43 -26.07
CA THR A 70 1.52 -9.25 -25.15
C THR A 70 0.73 -9.75 -23.95
N GLN A 71 -0.49 -9.21 -23.72
CA GLN A 71 -1.39 -9.59 -22.64
C GLN A 71 -0.76 -9.43 -21.25
N LEU A 72 0.21 -8.51 -21.12
CA LEU A 72 0.81 -8.14 -19.85
C LEU A 72 -0.24 -7.41 -19.01
N GLY A 73 -0.41 -7.88 -17.77
CA GLY A 73 -1.31 -7.29 -16.79
C GLY A 73 -0.65 -6.19 -15.97
N GLY A 74 -1.48 -5.26 -15.50
CA GLY A 74 -1.08 -4.24 -14.56
C GLY A 74 -2.28 -3.51 -13.95
N LYS A 75 -1.97 -2.64 -12.99
CA LYS A 75 -2.93 -1.86 -12.22
C LYS A 75 -2.66 -0.37 -12.36
N ILE A 76 -3.69 0.42 -12.13
CA ILE A 76 -3.59 1.87 -12.03
C ILE A 76 -3.68 2.21 -10.55
N ASP A 77 -2.56 2.62 -9.95
CA ASP A 77 -2.49 2.96 -8.52
C ASP A 77 -3.29 4.22 -8.20
N GLY A 78 -3.30 5.17 -9.13
CA GLY A 78 -4.13 6.35 -8.98
C GLY A 78 -3.87 7.46 -9.99
N VAL A 79 -4.68 8.50 -9.83
CA VAL A 79 -4.56 9.77 -10.53
C VAL A 79 -4.26 10.85 -9.50
N TYR A 80 -3.05 11.40 -9.57
CA TYR A 80 -2.52 12.35 -8.61
C TYR A 80 -2.43 13.73 -9.24
N THR A 81 -2.83 14.78 -8.52
CA THR A 81 -2.83 16.16 -9.04
C THR A 81 -1.94 17.08 -8.20
N ASN A 82 -1.48 18.17 -8.78
CA ASN A 82 -0.86 19.26 -8.01
C ASN A 82 -1.93 20.20 -7.43
N GLY A 83 -1.56 21.12 -6.53
CA GLY A 83 -2.52 22.02 -5.87
C GLY A 83 -3.39 22.83 -6.85
N PRO A 84 -2.79 23.47 -7.87
CA PRO A 84 -3.52 24.16 -8.95
C PRO A 84 -4.32 23.25 -9.92
N ARG A 85 -4.14 21.94 -9.86
CA ARG A 85 -4.70 20.94 -10.81
C ARG A 85 -4.31 21.19 -12.27
N THR A 86 -3.14 21.75 -12.51
CA THR A 86 -2.54 21.95 -13.84
C THR A 86 -1.57 20.83 -14.21
N LYS A 87 -1.25 19.93 -13.28
CA LYS A 87 -0.45 18.73 -13.48
C LYS A 87 -1.20 17.52 -12.93
N ALA A 88 -1.17 16.43 -13.69
CA ALA A 88 -1.78 15.17 -13.31
C ALA A 88 -0.85 14.00 -13.64
N LEU A 89 -0.57 13.15 -12.66
CA LEU A 89 0.17 11.91 -12.84
C LEU A 89 -0.81 10.73 -12.81
N VAL A 90 -0.85 9.99 -13.91
CA VAL A 90 -1.47 8.65 -13.94
C VAL A 90 -0.38 7.64 -13.64
N LEU A 91 -0.34 7.13 -12.40
CA LEU A 91 0.64 6.14 -11.97
C LEU A 91 0.09 4.74 -12.20
N MET A 92 0.91 3.90 -12.81
CA MET A 92 0.58 2.54 -13.20
C MET A 92 1.68 1.58 -12.75
N HIS A 93 1.30 0.35 -12.45
CA HIS A 93 2.20 -0.70 -12.01
C HIS A 93 1.92 -1.98 -12.79
N PHE A 94 2.92 -2.48 -13.51
CA PHE A 94 2.83 -3.80 -14.14
C PHE A 94 3.02 -4.92 -13.11
N ASP A 95 2.45 -6.10 -13.37
CA ASP A 95 2.68 -7.26 -12.51
C ASP A 95 4.18 -7.63 -12.43
N ASP A 96 4.66 -8.15 -11.28
CA ASP A 96 6.08 -8.46 -11.00
C ASP A 96 6.81 -9.31 -12.07
N ARG A 97 6.06 -10.05 -12.89
CA ARG A 97 6.60 -10.93 -13.94
C ARG A 97 6.55 -10.32 -15.34
N ALA A 98 6.00 -9.12 -15.47
CA ALA A 98 5.87 -8.43 -16.73
C ALA A 98 7.26 -8.04 -17.26
N LYS A 99 7.54 -8.42 -18.49
CA LYS A 99 8.77 -8.02 -19.19
C LYS A 99 8.48 -6.75 -19.97
N ILE A 100 8.65 -5.61 -19.32
CA ILE A 100 8.45 -4.28 -19.92
C ILE A 100 9.79 -3.63 -20.28
N SER A 101 9.76 -2.61 -21.14
CA SER A 101 10.95 -1.80 -21.38
C SER A 101 11.14 -0.82 -20.21
N TYR A 102 12.37 -0.74 -19.71
CA TYR A 102 12.74 0.26 -18.70
C TYR A 102 13.18 1.60 -19.31
N ASN A 103 13.07 1.74 -20.64
CA ASN A 103 13.39 2.96 -21.36
C ASN A 103 12.11 3.68 -21.80
N ALA A 104 11.83 4.85 -21.21
CA ALA A 104 10.66 5.66 -21.52
C ALA A 104 10.56 6.07 -22.99
N ALA A 105 11.68 6.15 -23.73
CA ALA A 105 11.68 6.46 -25.16
C ALA A 105 10.97 5.39 -26.01
N ASP A 106 10.82 4.17 -25.48
CA ASP A 106 10.10 3.09 -26.16
C ASP A 106 8.59 3.24 -26.07
N TYR A 107 8.09 4.28 -25.38
CA TYR A 107 6.66 4.51 -25.17
C TYR A 107 6.19 5.79 -25.85
N ARG A 108 4.93 5.76 -26.30
CA ARG A 108 4.18 6.94 -26.77
C ARG A 108 2.75 6.90 -26.25
N ALA A 109 2.11 8.06 -26.16
CA ALA A 109 0.76 8.18 -25.64
C ALA A 109 -0.16 8.97 -26.57
N PHE A 110 -1.44 8.61 -26.54
CA PHE A 110 -2.51 9.27 -27.26
C PHE A 110 -3.60 9.66 -26.26
N LEU A 111 -4.08 10.89 -26.34
CA LEU A 111 -5.06 11.43 -25.40
C LEU A 111 -6.26 12.02 -26.13
N LEU A 112 -7.44 11.55 -25.74
CA LEU A 112 -8.74 12.01 -26.23
C LEU A 112 -9.64 12.34 -25.04
N GLY A 113 -10.58 13.28 -25.25
CA GLY A 113 -11.71 13.41 -24.35
C GLY A 113 -12.67 12.23 -24.50
N SER A 114 -13.46 11.96 -23.47
CA SER A 114 -14.48 10.92 -23.49
C SER A 114 -15.67 11.30 -22.61
N ASP A 115 -16.86 10.80 -22.97
CA ASP A 115 -18.02 10.86 -22.08
C ASP A 115 -18.02 9.71 -21.06
N GLU A 116 -18.98 9.74 -20.12
CA GLU A 116 -19.20 8.68 -19.12
C GLU A 116 -19.57 7.31 -19.74
N ARG A 117 -19.87 7.27 -21.04
CA ARG A 117 -20.16 6.06 -21.81
C ARG A 117 -18.97 5.64 -22.67
N PHE A 118 -17.80 6.24 -22.45
CA PHE A 118 -16.54 5.98 -23.14
C PHE A 118 -16.54 6.28 -24.66
N ASN A 119 -17.49 7.09 -25.14
CA ASN A 119 -17.45 7.60 -26.51
C ASN A 119 -16.40 8.71 -26.60
N SER A 120 -15.69 8.77 -27.72
CA SER A 120 -14.66 9.78 -27.95
C SER A 120 -15.26 11.18 -28.11
N GLN A 121 -14.61 12.16 -27.50
CA GLN A 121 -14.95 13.57 -27.56
C GLN A 121 -13.68 14.41 -27.71
N THR A 122 -13.87 15.67 -28.09
CA THR A 122 -12.79 16.65 -28.12
C THR A 122 -12.28 16.91 -26.70
N LEU A 123 -10.96 17.11 -26.58
CA LEU A 123 -10.35 17.43 -25.30
C LEU A 123 -10.82 18.81 -24.82
N ALA A 124 -11.41 18.88 -23.63
CA ALA A 124 -11.96 20.13 -23.08
C ALA A 124 -10.87 21.05 -22.51
N THR A 125 -9.82 20.48 -21.91
CA THR A 125 -8.69 21.22 -21.34
C THR A 125 -7.71 21.57 -22.46
N ARG A 126 -7.32 22.83 -22.58
CA ARG A 126 -6.38 23.29 -23.61
C ARG A 126 -4.92 23.16 -23.18
N GLY A 127 -4.04 23.13 -24.18
CA GLY A 127 -2.59 23.16 -23.96
C GLY A 127 -2.05 21.93 -23.24
N VAL A 128 -2.77 20.79 -23.31
CA VAL A 128 -2.31 19.58 -22.64
C VAL A 128 -1.09 19.02 -23.35
N ASP A 129 0.01 18.97 -22.62
CA ASP A 129 1.23 18.24 -22.96
C ASP A 129 1.41 17.05 -22.01
N GLY A 130 2.46 16.25 -22.25
CA GLY A 130 2.79 15.21 -21.30
C GLY A 130 4.14 14.57 -21.51
N SER A 131 4.48 13.70 -20.59
CA SER A 131 5.70 12.90 -20.59
C SER A 131 5.46 11.52 -20.00
N PHE A 132 6.22 10.53 -20.48
CA PHE A 132 6.26 9.19 -19.90
C PHE A 132 7.44 9.07 -18.96
N HIS A 133 7.23 8.39 -17.84
CA HIS A 133 8.26 8.12 -16.83
C HIS A 133 8.28 6.64 -16.52
N VAL A 134 9.47 6.05 -16.49
CA VAL A 134 9.69 4.71 -15.94
C VAL A 134 10.47 4.84 -14.65
N PHE A 135 9.98 4.22 -13.57
CA PHE A 135 10.55 4.33 -12.23
C PHE A 135 11.54 3.18 -12.00
N GLY A 136 12.69 3.22 -12.67
CA GLY A 136 13.71 2.17 -12.56
C GLY A 136 13.21 0.81 -13.04
N SER A 137 13.64 -0.24 -12.35
CA SER A 137 13.24 -1.64 -12.57
C SER A 137 12.05 -2.07 -11.70
N THR A 138 11.38 -1.13 -11.03
CA THR A 138 10.31 -1.41 -10.06
C THR A 138 8.99 -1.90 -10.68
N GLY A 139 8.85 -1.85 -12.01
CA GLY A 139 7.60 -2.14 -12.71
C GLY A 139 6.62 -0.96 -12.75
N TYR A 140 6.90 0.13 -12.04
CA TYR A 140 6.08 1.34 -12.08
C TYR A 140 6.40 2.21 -13.29
N VAL A 141 5.34 2.71 -13.92
CA VAL A 141 5.38 3.69 -15.00
C VAL A 141 4.36 4.79 -14.76
N GLY A 142 4.60 5.98 -15.31
CA GLY A 142 3.73 7.13 -15.11
C GLY A 142 3.56 7.95 -16.37
N VAL A 143 2.34 8.40 -16.63
CA VAL A 143 2.07 9.47 -17.60
C VAL A 143 1.83 10.76 -16.82
N LEU A 144 2.74 11.70 -16.93
CA LEU A 144 2.58 13.05 -16.42
C LEU A 144 1.93 13.90 -17.51
N LEU A 145 0.71 14.38 -17.25
CA LEU A 145 0.01 15.37 -18.06
C LEU A 145 0.18 16.74 -17.43
N GLN A 146 0.45 17.75 -18.23
CA GLN A 146 0.48 19.14 -17.80
C GLN A 146 -0.33 20.01 -18.75
N ALA A 147 -0.98 21.04 -18.21
CA ALA A 147 -1.89 21.92 -18.93
C ALA A 147 -1.68 23.38 -18.52
N ASP A 148 -2.10 24.29 -19.41
CA ASP A 148 -2.05 25.75 -19.17
C ASP A 148 -3.14 26.21 -18.17
N GLU A 149 -4.18 25.40 -18.01
CA GLU A 149 -5.33 25.65 -17.15
C GLU A 149 -5.64 24.41 -16.29
N PRO A 150 -6.36 24.57 -15.15
CA PRO A 150 -6.78 23.43 -14.35
C PRO A 150 -7.56 22.41 -15.19
N PHE A 151 -7.28 21.12 -15.02
CA PHE A 151 -7.98 20.07 -15.77
C PHE A 151 -9.50 20.17 -15.57
N HIS A 152 -10.23 20.25 -16.69
CA HIS A 152 -11.68 20.23 -16.70
C HIS A 152 -12.18 18.86 -16.22
N GLN A 153 -13.38 18.84 -15.61
CA GLN A 153 -14.07 17.60 -15.26
C GLN A 153 -14.53 16.87 -16.53
N GLN A 154 -13.66 16.01 -17.05
CA GLN A 154 -13.87 15.24 -18.26
C GLN A 154 -13.16 13.89 -18.11
N VAL A 155 -13.79 12.80 -18.54
CA VAL A 155 -13.09 11.53 -18.67
C VAL A 155 -12.11 11.64 -19.84
N LEU A 156 -10.85 11.33 -19.59
CA LEU A 156 -9.80 11.26 -20.57
C LEU A 156 -9.58 9.79 -20.94
N ASN A 157 -9.55 9.51 -22.24
CA ASN A 157 -9.11 8.25 -22.80
C ASN A 157 -7.62 8.36 -23.12
N LEU A 158 -6.81 7.80 -22.24
CA LEU A 158 -5.36 7.72 -22.38
C LEU A 158 -4.99 6.35 -22.93
N THR A 159 -4.45 6.30 -24.15
CA THR A 159 -3.90 5.08 -24.74
C THR A 159 -2.38 5.17 -24.75
N VAL A 160 -1.70 4.22 -24.12
CA VAL A 160 -0.23 4.13 -24.13
C VAL A 160 0.17 2.96 -25.02
N ARG A 161 1.16 3.19 -25.88
CA ARG A 161 1.71 2.20 -26.80
C ARG A 161 3.18 1.94 -26.49
N ALA A 162 3.54 0.67 -26.38
CA ALA A 162 4.91 0.21 -26.39
C ALA A 162 5.38 0.02 -27.85
N ASN A 163 6.50 0.64 -28.21
CA ASN A 163 7.14 0.50 -29.51
C ASN A 163 8.15 -0.67 -29.52
N ALA A 164 8.57 -1.15 -28.35
CA ALA A 164 9.42 -2.31 -28.17
C ALA A 164 8.60 -3.46 -27.55
N GLU A 165 8.40 -4.55 -28.31
CA GLU A 165 7.73 -5.75 -27.84
C GLU A 165 8.77 -6.71 -27.22
N LEU A 166 8.84 -6.77 -25.90
CA LEU A 166 9.85 -7.56 -25.17
C LEU A 166 9.35 -8.95 -24.73
N SER A 167 8.07 -9.24 -24.95
CA SER A 167 7.47 -10.56 -24.79
C SER A 167 6.65 -10.90 -26.03
N PHE A 168 6.80 -12.12 -26.55
CA PHE A 168 5.94 -12.67 -27.60
C PHE A 168 5.42 -14.00 -27.09
N ASN A 169 4.09 -14.18 -27.07
CA ASN A 169 3.47 -15.41 -26.60
C ASN A 169 2.74 -16.08 -27.78
N GLU A 170 3.43 -17.01 -28.47
CA GLU A 170 2.90 -17.71 -29.66
C GLU A 170 1.61 -18.50 -29.38
N GLN A 171 1.41 -18.97 -28.16
CA GLN A 171 0.34 -19.93 -27.84
C GLN A 171 -1.06 -19.33 -27.65
N GLN A 172 -1.22 -18.01 -27.72
CA GLN A 172 -2.51 -17.35 -27.47
C GLN A 172 -3.02 -16.49 -28.63
N ALA A 173 -2.27 -16.42 -29.73
CA ALA A 173 -2.71 -15.76 -30.97
C ALA A 173 -3.88 -16.50 -31.66
N GLU A 174 -4.16 -17.75 -31.30
CA GLU A 174 -5.22 -18.56 -31.90
C GLU A 174 -6.58 -18.49 -31.16
N SER A 175 -6.69 -17.75 -30.05
CA SER A 175 -7.90 -17.78 -29.19
C SER A 175 -8.58 -16.42 -28.96
N ALA A 176 -8.14 -15.35 -29.62
CA ALA A 176 -8.84 -14.06 -29.52
C ALA A 176 -10.12 -14.09 -30.36
N SER A 177 -11.27 -14.35 -29.71
CA SER A 177 -12.59 -14.22 -30.32
C SER A 177 -12.85 -12.78 -30.77
N THR A 178 -13.25 -12.63 -32.02
CA THR A 178 -13.37 -11.38 -32.79
C THR A 178 -14.47 -10.40 -32.34
N ASP A 179 -15.15 -10.62 -31.21
CA ASP A 179 -16.42 -9.95 -30.90
C ASP A 179 -16.39 -8.89 -29.77
N ASP A 180 -15.24 -8.57 -29.18
CA ASP A 180 -15.14 -7.50 -28.14
C ASP A 180 -14.36 -6.24 -28.58
N ILE A 181 -14.12 -6.05 -29.88
CA ILE A 181 -13.33 -4.91 -30.39
C ILE A 181 -14.24 -3.83 -30.96
N ILE A 182 -14.85 -3.02 -30.09
CA ILE A 182 -15.23 -1.65 -30.48
C ILE A 182 -13.99 -0.76 -30.29
N GLY A 183 -13.19 -0.64 -31.36
CA GLY A 183 -12.23 0.46 -31.51
C GLY A 183 -10.83 0.11 -32.01
N ASP A 184 -10.59 0.39 -33.29
CA ASP A 184 -9.31 0.57 -33.98
C ASP A 184 -8.41 -0.65 -34.27
N LYS A 185 -8.11 -0.84 -35.57
CA LYS A 185 -7.14 -1.80 -36.11
C LYS A 185 -5.75 -1.70 -35.45
N SER A 186 -5.41 -0.55 -34.89
CA SER A 186 -4.11 -0.31 -34.25
C SER A 186 -3.85 -1.21 -33.03
N PHE A 187 -4.90 -1.64 -32.29
CA PHE A 187 -4.73 -2.55 -31.14
C PHE A 187 -4.30 -3.96 -31.55
N ALA A 188 -4.56 -4.36 -32.80
CA ALA A 188 -4.07 -5.61 -33.36
C ALA A 188 -2.63 -5.47 -33.91
N GLU A 189 -2.23 -4.26 -34.31
CA GLU A 189 -0.92 -3.99 -34.94
C GLU A 189 0.17 -3.62 -33.93
N HIS A 190 -0.22 -3.09 -32.77
CA HIS A 190 0.69 -2.59 -31.76
C HIS A 190 0.34 -3.11 -30.37
N ASP A 191 1.35 -3.25 -29.52
CA ASP A 191 1.14 -3.55 -28.10
C ASP A 191 0.83 -2.27 -27.33
N GLN A 192 -0.42 -2.12 -26.91
CA GLN A 192 -0.93 -0.90 -26.28
C GLN A 192 -2.01 -1.22 -25.25
N TRP A 193 -2.19 -0.32 -24.29
CA TRP A 193 -3.25 -0.40 -23.30
C TRP A 193 -3.96 0.94 -23.19
N ARG A 194 -5.21 0.88 -22.73
CA ARG A 194 -6.09 2.04 -22.63
C ARG A 194 -6.59 2.18 -21.20
N VAL A 195 -6.57 3.40 -20.69
CA VAL A 195 -7.09 3.74 -19.36
C VAL A 195 -7.99 4.96 -19.45
N PHE A 196 -9.05 4.96 -18.64
CA PHE A 196 -9.98 6.07 -18.52
C PHE A 196 -9.82 6.75 -17.16
N VAL A 197 -9.48 8.04 -17.17
CA VAL A 197 -9.13 8.83 -15.99
C VAL A 197 -9.78 10.21 -16.03
N ASN A 198 -10.10 10.81 -14.90
CA ASN A 198 -10.60 12.18 -14.83
C ASN A 198 -9.73 13.00 -13.86
N PRO A 199 -8.66 13.66 -14.35
CA PRO A 199 -7.82 14.51 -13.52
C PRO A 199 -8.54 15.74 -12.95
N GLY A 200 -9.66 16.17 -13.55
CA GLY A 200 -10.50 17.25 -13.05
C GLY A 200 -11.41 16.85 -11.88
N ALA A 201 -11.47 15.56 -11.54
CA ALA A 201 -12.33 15.07 -10.47
C ALA A 201 -11.93 15.65 -9.09
N ASN A 202 -12.95 15.87 -8.26
CA ASN A 202 -12.83 16.44 -6.92
C ASN A 202 -12.06 15.55 -5.96
N LYS A 203 -12.14 14.22 -6.13
CA LYS A 203 -11.48 13.23 -5.26
C LYS A 203 -10.16 12.71 -5.83
N THR A 204 -9.50 13.48 -6.70
CA THR A 204 -8.08 13.22 -7.02
C THR A 204 -7.22 13.41 -5.77
N THR A 205 -6.16 12.62 -5.65
CA THR A 205 -5.21 12.75 -4.53
C THR A 205 -4.20 13.83 -4.88
N THR A 206 -4.15 14.91 -4.09
CA THR A 206 -3.16 15.97 -4.31
C THR A 206 -1.80 15.56 -3.77
N VAL A 207 -0.75 15.67 -4.58
CA VAL A 207 0.64 15.31 -4.25
C VAL A 207 1.53 16.54 -4.42
N LYS A 208 2.22 16.91 -3.35
CA LYS A 208 3.02 18.15 -3.29
C LYS A 208 4.23 18.10 -4.22
N ALA A 209 4.82 16.92 -4.41
CA ALA A 209 5.94 16.74 -5.33
C ALA A 209 5.62 17.18 -6.78
N LEU A 210 4.34 17.18 -7.19
CA LEU A 210 3.94 17.66 -8.52
C LEU A 210 4.01 19.19 -8.66
N ASP A 211 4.02 19.95 -7.56
CA ASP A 211 4.20 21.41 -7.60
C ASP A 211 5.64 21.82 -7.95
N ALA A 212 6.61 20.89 -7.91
CA ALA A 212 7.99 21.17 -8.27
C ALA A 212 8.11 21.63 -9.73
N ALA A 213 9.02 22.58 -9.99
CA ALA A 213 9.26 23.11 -11.33
C ALA A 213 9.74 22.01 -12.30
N ARG A 214 10.55 21.08 -11.78
CA ARG A 214 11.01 19.88 -12.49
C ARG A 214 10.41 18.64 -11.82
N PHE A 215 9.91 17.72 -12.63
CA PHE A 215 9.44 16.43 -12.12
C PHE A 215 10.60 15.61 -11.57
N ASP A 216 10.45 15.12 -10.34
CA ASP A 216 11.39 14.23 -9.67
C ASP A 216 10.71 12.86 -9.46
N PRO A 217 11.06 11.83 -10.27
CA PRO A 217 10.51 10.49 -10.13
C PRO A 217 10.75 9.89 -8.75
N ALA A 218 11.89 10.16 -8.11
CA ALA A 218 12.21 9.58 -6.80
C ALA A 218 11.33 10.17 -5.70
N GLN A 219 11.14 11.49 -5.68
CA GLN A 219 10.25 12.13 -4.70
C GLN A 219 8.80 11.65 -4.87
N ILE A 220 8.34 11.54 -6.12
CA ILE A 220 6.99 11.04 -6.42
C ILE A 220 6.83 9.59 -5.97
N PHE A 221 7.78 8.73 -6.31
CA PHE A 221 7.76 7.33 -5.90
C PHE A 221 7.77 7.18 -4.39
N TYR A 222 8.56 8.00 -3.68
CA TYR A 222 8.54 8.04 -2.23
C TYR A 222 7.16 8.44 -1.68
N GLU A 223 6.63 9.60 -2.07
CA GLU A 223 5.37 10.14 -1.52
C GLU A 223 4.16 9.25 -1.81
N VAL A 224 4.14 8.63 -2.99
CA VAL A 224 2.96 7.90 -3.49
C VAL A 224 3.04 6.40 -3.22
N VAL A 225 4.23 5.79 -3.34
CA VAL A 225 4.39 4.33 -3.28
C VAL A 225 5.01 3.91 -1.95
N LEU A 226 6.16 4.49 -1.58
CA LEU A 226 6.96 3.96 -0.48
C LEU A 226 6.51 4.43 0.90
N LYS A 227 5.94 5.63 1.04
CA LYS A 227 5.64 6.22 2.35
C LYS A 227 4.71 5.35 3.21
N SER A 228 3.64 4.81 2.62
CA SER A 228 2.72 3.91 3.33
C SER A 228 3.38 2.58 3.72
N ALA A 229 4.23 2.04 2.83
CA ALA A 229 5.00 0.83 3.11
C ALA A 229 6.04 1.08 4.22
N GLU A 230 6.68 2.25 4.24
CA GLU A 230 7.58 2.69 5.29
C GLU A 230 6.87 2.82 6.63
N ASP A 231 5.70 3.48 6.68
CA ASP A 231 4.90 3.61 7.89
C ASP A 231 4.52 2.21 8.45
N THR A 232 4.19 1.27 7.57
CA THR A 232 3.90 -0.12 7.94
C THR A 232 5.14 -0.84 8.49
N ALA A 233 6.29 -0.71 7.84
CA ALA A 233 7.55 -1.31 8.28
C ALA A 233 8.01 -0.74 9.64
N ARG A 234 7.91 0.58 9.82
CA ARG A 234 8.22 1.26 11.08
C ARG A 234 7.28 0.83 12.20
N LYS A 235 5.98 0.66 11.91
CA LYS A 235 5.03 0.13 12.88
C LYS A 235 5.41 -1.28 13.34
N ALA A 236 5.79 -2.16 12.41
CA ALA A 236 6.24 -3.51 12.76
C ALA A 236 7.50 -3.48 13.65
N LEU A 237 8.45 -2.58 13.37
CA LEU A 237 9.63 -2.36 14.20
C LEU A 237 9.24 -1.86 15.61
N ASP A 238 8.33 -0.90 15.73
CA ASP A 238 7.83 -0.42 17.03
C ASP A 238 7.11 -1.52 17.82
N ASP A 239 6.21 -2.27 17.19
CA ASP A 239 5.48 -3.36 17.82
C ASP A 239 6.46 -4.43 18.35
N LYS A 240 7.51 -4.76 17.57
CA LYS A 240 8.55 -5.70 17.99
C LYS A 240 9.36 -5.19 19.18
N LEU A 241 9.63 -3.90 19.27
CA LEU A 241 10.31 -3.31 20.43
C LEU A 241 9.48 -3.38 21.71
N ILE A 242 8.14 -3.30 21.60
CA ILE A 242 7.23 -3.50 22.74
C ILE A 242 7.33 -4.95 23.25
N GLU A 243 7.34 -5.93 22.34
CA GLU A 243 7.52 -7.34 22.70
C GLU A 243 8.88 -7.55 23.37
N MET A 244 9.96 -7.01 22.79
CA MET A 244 11.31 -7.10 23.37
C MET A 244 11.39 -6.47 24.76
N ARG A 245 10.76 -5.30 24.97
CA ARG A 245 10.68 -4.64 26.29
C ARG A 245 9.93 -5.48 27.32
N THR A 246 8.88 -6.17 26.88
CA THR A 246 8.12 -7.12 27.71
C THR A 246 9.00 -8.31 28.09
N ASN A 247 9.74 -8.88 27.15
CA ASN A 247 10.65 -10.00 27.41
C ASN A 247 11.77 -9.60 28.39
N LEU A 248 12.36 -8.40 28.27
CA LEU A 248 13.35 -7.91 29.24
C LEU A 248 12.75 -7.74 30.65
N SER A 249 11.49 -7.31 30.74
CA SER A 249 10.77 -7.20 32.02
C SER A 249 10.52 -8.59 32.63
N GLN A 250 10.17 -9.58 31.81
CA GLN A 250 10.01 -10.98 32.23
C GLN A 250 11.34 -11.60 32.68
N ILE A 251 12.43 -11.38 31.93
CA ILE A 251 13.79 -11.80 32.32
C ILE A 251 14.14 -11.24 33.70
N THR A 252 13.83 -9.97 33.96
CA THR A 252 14.06 -9.33 35.25
C THR A 252 13.20 -9.96 36.36
N ALA A 253 11.90 -10.18 36.10
CA ALA A 253 10.99 -10.80 37.07
C ALA A 253 11.39 -12.24 37.41
N TYR A 254 11.60 -13.09 36.40
CA TYR A 254 12.02 -14.48 36.60
C TYR A 254 13.43 -14.58 37.18
N GLY A 255 14.32 -13.64 36.87
CA GLY A 255 15.63 -13.53 37.52
C GLY A 255 15.52 -13.27 39.04
N ASN A 256 14.57 -12.43 39.46
CA ASN A 256 14.30 -12.20 40.89
C ASN A 256 13.72 -13.45 41.56
N ASP A 257 12.86 -14.19 40.86
CA ASP A 257 12.23 -15.42 41.36
C ASP A 257 13.24 -16.52 41.68
N LEU A 258 14.42 -16.54 41.04
CA LEU A 258 15.49 -17.50 41.35
C LEU A 258 15.93 -17.42 42.82
N SER A 259 15.95 -16.21 43.38
CA SER A 259 16.45 -15.95 44.74
C SER A 259 15.35 -16.08 45.81
N THR A 260 14.09 -15.95 45.43
CA THR A 260 12.93 -16.00 46.35
C THR A 260 12.30 -17.39 46.39
N THR A 261 12.37 -18.15 45.29
CA THR A 261 11.85 -19.52 45.21
C THR A 261 12.77 -20.48 45.95
N ARG A 262 12.21 -21.21 46.92
CA ARG A 262 12.96 -22.12 47.78
C ARG A 262 12.33 -23.50 47.83
N VAL A 263 13.18 -24.53 47.80
CA VAL A 263 12.80 -25.92 48.07
C VAL A 263 13.76 -26.42 49.14
N ASP A 264 13.23 -26.75 50.33
CA ASP A 264 14.03 -27.21 51.48
C ASP A 264 15.25 -26.30 51.80
N GLY A 265 15.07 -24.98 51.67
CA GLY A 265 16.12 -23.99 51.89
C GLY A 265 17.08 -23.78 50.70
N LEU A 266 17.05 -24.65 49.69
CA LEU A 266 17.81 -24.51 48.43
C LEU A 266 17.13 -23.50 47.50
N PHE A 267 17.93 -22.72 46.77
CA PHE A 267 17.48 -21.78 45.74
C PHE A 267 18.48 -21.74 44.58
N LEU A 268 18.06 -21.25 43.41
CA LEU A 268 18.93 -21.13 42.24
C LEU A 268 19.82 -19.88 42.35
N ARG A 269 21.11 -20.03 42.07
CA ARG A 269 21.99 -18.89 41.85
C ARG A 269 21.69 -18.30 40.48
N PRO A 270 21.66 -16.95 40.34
CA PRO A 270 21.49 -16.32 39.04
C PRO A 270 22.51 -16.83 38.02
N PRO A 271 22.07 -17.35 36.85
CA PRO A 271 22.99 -17.77 35.81
C PRO A 271 23.67 -16.54 35.17
N LYS A 272 24.75 -16.77 34.43
CA LYS A 272 25.36 -15.73 33.61
C LYS A 272 24.39 -15.34 32.50
N VAL A 273 24.08 -14.04 32.39
CA VAL A 273 23.25 -13.50 31.29
C VAL A 273 23.94 -13.77 29.94
N PRO A 274 23.24 -14.34 28.95
CA PRO A 274 23.78 -14.57 27.61
C PRO A 274 24.32 -13.28 26.98
N ALA A 275 25.43 -13.38 26.24
CA ALA A 275 26.12 -12.21 25.69
C ALA A 275 25.25 -11.38 24.71
N MET A 276 24.33 -12.04 23.99
CA MET A 276 23.39 -11.37 23.08
C MET A 276 22.29 -10.57 23.78
N VAL A 277 22.10 -10.76 25.09
CA VAL A 277 21.09 -10.05 25.90
C VAL A 277 21.74 -9.10 26.90
N SER A 278 22.99 -9.37 27.26
CA SER A 278 23.70 -8.64 28.31
C SER A 278 23.88 -7.16 27.99
N GLY A 279 23.25 -6.31 28.80
CA GLY A 279 23.34 -4.86 28.68
C GLY A 279 22.37 -4.24 27.67
N ASP A 280 21.46 -5.03 27.11
CA ASP A 280 20.41 -4.53 26.25
C ASP A 280 19.34 -3.80 27.06
N ALA A 281 18.76 -2.76 26.46
CA ALA A 281 17.63 -2.04 27.02
C ALA A 281 16.73 -1.49 25.90
N ILE A 282 15.41 -1.52 26.13
CA ILE A 282 14.46 -0.73 25.35
C ILE A 282 14.10 0.50 26.16
N THR A 283 14.42 1.68 25.62
CA THR A 283 14.18 2.98 26.26
C THR A 283 13.14 3.78 25.50
N GLY A 284 12.55 4.81 26.11
CA GLY A 284 11.49 5.62 25.48
C GLY A 284 10.08 5.09 25.74
N GLU A 285 9.11 5.72 25.08
CA GLU A 285 7.66 5.51 25.27
C GLU A 285 7.05 4.89 24.01
N SER A 286 6.15 3.92 24.17
CA SER A 286 5.33 3.42 23.07
C SER A 286 4.26 4.46 22.68
N ALA A 287 3.68 4.32 21.48
CA ALA A 287 2.63 5.23 21.02
C ALA A 287 1.44 5.38 22.00
N PRO A 288 0.94 4.31 22.67
CA PRO A 288 -0.09 4.45 23.70
C PRO A 288 0.36 5.13 25.00
N GLU A 289 1.67 5.11 25.29
CA GLU A 289 2.25 5.75 26.48
C GLU A 289 2.58 7.23 26.23
N SER A 290 2.86 7.60 24.98
CA SER A 290 3.24 8.98 24.63
C SER A 290 2.04 9.94 24.61
N THR A 291 2.30 11.17 25.03
CA THR A 291 1.32 12.28 24.99
C THR A 291 0.97 12.76 23.58
N ASP A 292 1.84 12.54 22.58
CA ASP A 292 1.63 12.95 21.19
C ASP A 292 1.19 11.79 20.27
N GLY A 293 1.00 10.59 20.84
CA GLY A 293 0.62 9.39 20.12
C GLY A 293 1.74 8.78 19.25
N LYS A 294 2.99 9.21 19.39
CA LYS A 294 4.14 8.70 18.63
C LYS A 294 5.08 7.89 19.51
N SER A 295 5.58 6.78 18.97
CA SER A 295 6.58 5.93 19.65
C SER A 295 7.97 6.56 19.61
N SER A 296 8.68 6.50 20.72
CA SER A 296 10.10 6.86 20.88
C SER A 296 10.98 5.66 21.30
N LEU A 297 10.45 4.43 21.20
CA LEU A 297 11.12 3.23 21.71
C LEU A 297 12.46 2.90 21.05
N ALA A 298 13.61 3.04 21.70
CA ALA A 298 14.89 2.69 21.10
C ALA A 298 15.54 1.47 21.75
N LEU A 299 16.02 0.53 20.92
CA LEU A 299 16.92 -0.54 21.35
C LEU A 299 18.33 0.04 21.55
N THR A 300 18.80 0.01 22.79
CA THR A 300 20.21 0.18 23.13
C THR A 300 20.83 -1.19 23.30
N THR A 301 21.81 -1.53 22.48
CA THR A 301 22.49 -2.83 22.48
C THR A 301 23.97 -2.67 22.18
N LYS A 302 24.79 -3.56 22.75
CA LYS A 302 26.23 -3.66 22.43
C LYS A 302 26.51 -4.68 21.33
N THR A 303 25.54 -5.56 21.06
CA THR A 303 25.69 -6.69 20.16
C THR A 303 24.59 -6.66 19.10
N VAL A 304 24.97 -6.97 17.87
CA VAL A 304 24.05 -7.16 16.75
C VAL A 304 24.03 -8.64 16.44
N VAL A 305 22.84 -9.21 16.22
CA VAL A 305 22.73 -10.60 15.79
C VAL A 305 23.50 -10.81 14.48
N PRO A 306 24.08 -12.00 14.25
CA PRO A 306 24.73 -12.31 12.98
C PRO A 306 23.79 -12.05 11.80
N GLY A 307 24.26 -11.29 10.81
CA GLY A 307 23.46 -10.86 9.66
C GLY A 307 22.42 -9.78 9.93
N GLY A 308 22.25 -9.35 11.18
CA GLY A 308 21.42 -8.21 11.54
C GLY A 308 22.12 -6.87 11.32
N PHE A 309 21.32 -5.81 11.45
CA PHE A 309 21.70 -4.42 11.22
C PHE A 309 21.59 -3.59 12.52
N ALA A 310 22.59 -2.74 12.76
CA ALA A 310 22.52 -1.70 13.80
C ALA A 310 22.03 -0.39 13.16
N LEU A 311 20.73 -0.29 12.91
CA LEU A 311 20.11 0.89 12.32
C LEU A 311 19.28 1.65 13.35
N ASP A 312 19.57 2.94 13.54
CA ASP A 312 18.62 3.88 14.14
C ASP A 312 17.79 4.52 13.01
N TRP A 313 16.58 3.99 12.80
CA TRP A 313 15.69 4.39 11.72
C TRP A 313 14.86 5.63 12.03
N ARG A 314 14.91 6.18 13.25
CA ARG A 314 14.04 7.31 13.65
C ARG A 314 14.39 8.65 13.04
N PRO A 315 15.67 9.07 12.95
CA PRO A 315 16.00 10.45 12.59
C PRO A 315 15.71 10.83 11.13
N GLY A 316 15.57 9.85 10.24
CA GLY A 316 15.36 10.05 8.81
C GLY A 316 14.17 9.28 8.27
N ASN A 317 14.07 9.20 6.96
CA ASN A 317 13.09 8.38 6.24
C ASN A 317 13.73 7.69 5.02
N VAL A 318 12.96 6.87 4.29
CA VAL A 318 13.45 6.16 3.10
C VAL A 318 14.04 7.13 2.07
N TYR A 319 13.46 8.32 1.89
CA TYR A 319 13.98 9.34 0.98
C TYR A 319 15.30 9.96 1.45
N ASP A 320 15.49 10.12 2.76
CA ASP A 320 16.75 10.60 3.33
C ASP A 320 17.89 9.56 3.25
N GLY A 321 17.54 8.27 3.07
CA GLY A 321 18.49 7.18 2.84
C GLY A 321 19.04 6.54 4.13
N TYR A 322 18.45 5.41 4.55
CA TYR A 322 18.93 4.62 5.69
C TYR A 322 20.29 3.97 5.45
N LEU A 323 20.54 3.50 4.22
CA LEU A 323 21.79 2.87 3.83
C LEU A 323 22.97 3.85 3.90
N ASP A 324 22.75 5.15 3.71
CA ASP A 324 23.83 6.15 3.81
C ASP A 324 24.32 6.33 5.25
N VAL A 325 23.47 6.05 6.25
CA VAL A 325 23.84 6.06 7.67
C VAL A 325 24.45 4.73 8.09
N LEU A 326 23.98 3.63 7.52
CA LEU A 326 24.32 2.27 7.93
C LEU A 326 25.61 1.74 7.28
N VAL A 327 25.86 2.08 6.01
CA VAL A 327 26.99 1.55 5.23
C VAL A 327 28.26 2.34 5.57
N PRO A 328 29.37 1.66 5.93
CA PRO A 328 30.63 2.32 6.20
C PRO A 328 31.14 3.15 5.01
N PRO A 329 31.76 4.32 5.24
CA PRO A 329 32.35 5.11 4.17
C PRO A 329 33.34 4.31 3.31
N GLY A 330 33.13 4.31 1.99
CA GLY A 330 33.99 3.60 1.03
C GLY A 330 33.57 2.16 0.72
N GLU A 331 32.56 1.62 1.40
CA GLU A 331 31.93 0.33 1.08
C GLU A 331 30.67 0.56 0.22
N SER A 332 30.41 -0.31 -0.76
CA SER A 332 29.13 -0.24 -1.49
C SER A 332 28.02 -0.93 -0.69
N TYR A 333 26.78 -0.43 -0.79
CA TYR A 333 25.64 -1.06 -0.11
C TYR A 333 25.46 -2.53 -0.54
N VAL A 334 25.78 -2.89 -1.79
CA VAL A 334 25.73 -4.28 -2.28
C VAL A 334 26.74 -5.16 -1.54
N GLN A 335 27.98 -4.69 -1.38
CA GLN A 335 29.03 -5.40 -0.62
C GLN A 335 28.63 -5.55 0.84
N TYR A 336 28.14 -4.48 1.46
CA TYR A 336 27.71 -4.45 2.84
C TYR A 336 26.56 -5.45 3.09
N LEU A 337 25.50 -5.41 2.27
CA LEU A 337 24.36 -6.33 2.39
C LEU A 337 24.77 -7.78 2.13
N SER A 338 25.66 -8.04 1.17
CA SER A 338 26.18 -9.40 0.91
C SER A 338 26.99 -9.93 2.09
N LYS A 339 27.83 -9.09 2.70
CA LYS A 339 28.57 -9.44 3.93
C LYS A 339 27.61 -9.79 5.06
N LYS A 340 26.55 -9.00 5.26
CA LYS A 340 25.50 -9.28 6.25
C LYS A 340 24.77 -10.59 5.98
N ALA A 341 24.37 -10.86 4.73
CA ALA A 341 23.76 -12.13 4.38
C ALA A 341 24.67 -13.34 4.68
N ASN A 342 25.98 -13.21 4.43
CA ASN A 342 26.96 -14.26 4.73
C ASN A 342 27.19 -14.46 6.24
N GLU A 343 27.17 -13.39 7.03
CA GLU A 343 27.22 -13.46 8.51
C GLU A 343 26.04 -14.30 9.05
N GLY A 344 24.84 -14.11 8.52
CA GLY A 344 23.64 -14.86 8.92
C GLY A 344 23.65 -16.32 8.46
N SER A 345 24.18 -16.62 7.27
CA SER A 345 24.17 -17.97 6.69
C SER A 345 25.22 -18.91 7.31
N GLY A 346 26.32 -18.36 7.83
CA GLY A 346 27.41 -19.11 8.46
C GLY A 346 27.33 -19.20 9.99
N ALA A 347 26.44 -18.43 10.61
CA ALA A 347 26.19 -18.52 12.03
C ALA A 347 25.30 -19.73 12.32
N ASN A 348 25.90 -20.85 12.72
CA ASN A 348 25.18 -21.76 13.63
C ASN A 348 24.64 -20.89 14.76
N ASP A 349 23.38 -21.10 15.15
CA ASP A 349 22.59 -20.29 16.07
C ASP A 349 23.23 -20.20 17.48
N SER A 350 24.39 -19.55 17.55
CA SER A 350 25.38 -19.69 18.63
C SER A 350 24.84 -19.08 19.92
N ALA A 351 23.92 -18.12 19.79
CA ALA A 351 23.27 -17.51 20.92
C ALA A 351 22.10 -18.36 21.45
N SER A 352 21.34 -19.08 20.62
CA SER A 352 20.40 -20.08 21.14
C SER A 352 21.14 -21.25 21.77
N VAL A 353 22.30 -21.62 21.21
CA VAL A 353 23.23 -22.59 21.82
C VAL A 353 23.72 -22.09 23.19
N ASP A 354 24.12 -20.83 23.32
CA ASP A 354 24.55 -20.25 24.61
C ASP A 354 23.42 -20.22 25.65
N ILE A 355 22.18 -19.93 25.22
CA ILE A 355 21.00 -19.95 26.10
C ILE A 355 20.68 -21.38 26.54
N ASN A 356 20.72 -22.35 25.62
CA ASN A 356 20.49 -23.76 25.92
C ASN A 356 21.61 -24.38 26.77
N ALA A 357 22.82 -23.82 26.70
CA ALA A 357 23.98 -24.24 27.49
C ALA A 357 24.09 -23.55 28.85
N MET A 358 23.08 -22.78 29.28
CA MET A 358 23.09 -22.13 30.59
C MET A 358 23.21 -23.15 31.73
N THR A 359 24.09 -22.85 32.68
CA THR A 359 24.34 -23.68 33.86
C THR A 359 23.46 -23.26 35.03
N TRP A 360 22.75 -24.21 35.63
CA TRP A 360 21.77 -23.96 36.70
C TRP A 360 22.26 -24.54 38.03
N ILE A 361 22.94 -23.70 38.81
CA ILE A 361 23.60 -24.10 40.05
C ILE A 361 22.76 -23.68 41.25
N LEU A 362 22.54 -24.60 42.19
CA LEU A 362 21.85 -24.36 43.45
C LEU A 362 22.74 -23.64 44.47
N SER A 363 22.12 -23.13 45.53
CA SER A 363 22.77 -22.37 46.60
C SER A 363 23.88 -23.15 47.31
N ASP A 364 23.80 -24.48 47.35
CA ASP A 364 24.78 -25.39 47.93
C ASP A 364 25.91 -25.81 46.97
N GLY A 365 25.80 -25.43 45.68
CA GLY A 365 26.78 -25.74 44.63
C GLY A 365 26.44 -26.94 43.75
N SER A 366 25.36 -27.67 44.03
CA SER A 366 24.87 -28.76 43.16
C SER A 366 24.21 -28.23 41.87
N SER A 367 24.13 -29.06 40.83
CA SER A 367 23.49 -28.77 39.55
C SER A 367 22.03 -29.20 39.58
N LEU A 368 21.11 -28.27 39.33
CA LEU A 368 19.68 -28.61 39.26
C LEU A 368 19.38 -29.60 38.13
N VAL A 369 20.12 -29.54 37.02
CA VAL A 369 19.85 -30.33 35.81
C VAL A 369 20.55 -31.69 35.86
N ASP A 370 21.74 -31.77 36.44
CA ASP A 370 22.53 -33.00 36.46
C ASP A 370 22.26 -33.85 37.71
N ASP A 371 22.03 -33.22 38.87
CA ASP A 371 21.90 -33.92 40.16
C ASP A 371 20.44 -34.28 40.49
N TYR A 372 19.46 -33.68 39.80
CA TYR A 372 18.03 -33.92 40.00
C TYR A 372 17.33 -34.25 38.69
N LYS A 373 16.35 -35.17 38.74
CA LYS A 373 15.56 -35.50 37.55
C LYS A 373 14.46 -34.47 37.36
N SER A 374 14.16 -34.16 36.11
CA SER A 374 13.00 -33.31 35.76
C SER A 374 11.66 -33.86 36.28
N SER A 375 11.58 -35.16 36.58
CA SER A 375 10.42 -35.81 37.20
C SER A 375 10.29 -35.57 38.72
N ASP A 376 11.32 -35.08 39.39
CA ASP A 376 11.35 -34.95 40.85
C ASP A 376 10.38 -33.86 41.31
N VAL A 377 9.26 -34.29 41.89
CA VAL A 377 8.13 -33.41 42.24
C VAL A 377 8.54 -32.31 43.22
N SER A 378 9.48 -32.59 44.12
CA SER A 378 10.01 -31.64 45.09
C SER A 378 10.75 -30.47 44.44
N MET A 379 11.44 -30.70 43.32
CA MET A 379 12.25 -29.68 42.63
C MET A 379 11.47 -28.88 41.60
N ARG A 380 10.20 -29.24 41.36
CA ARG A 380 9.33 -28.58 40.37
C ARG A 380 9.31 -27.04 40.46
N PRO A 381 9.22 -26.41 41.65
CA PRO A 381 9.24 -24.95 41.72
C PRO A 381 10.51 -24.34 41.10
N LEU A 382 11.68 -24.91 41.39
CA LEU A 382 12.96 -24.43 40.85
C LEU A 382 13.09 -24.74 39.34
N VAL A 383 12.63 -25.92 38.91
CA VAL A 383 12.57 -26.29 37.49
C VAL A 383 11.64 -25.36 36.71
N THR A 384 10.50 -24.94 37.29
CA THR A 384 9.59 -23.99 36.66
C THR A 384 10.24 -22.62 36.48
N VAL A 385 10.91 -22.07 37.50
CA VAL A 385 11.60 -20.77 37.38
C VAL A 385 12.74 -20.86 36.37
N MET A 386 13.52 -21.95 36.38
CA MET A 386 14.55 -22.23 35.38
C MET A 386 13.99 -22.20 33.95
N ASN A 387 12.89 -22.92 33.71
CA ASN A 387 12.26 -23.00 32.40
C ASN A 387 11.69 -21.64 31.97
N ASN A 388 11.02 -20.91 32.87
CA ASN A 388 10.47 -19.59 32.58
C ASN A 388 11.56 -18.59 32.19
N LEU A 389 12.68 -18.57 32.93
CA LEU A 389 13.79 -17.68 32.62
C LEU A 389 14.50 -18.09 31.32
N SER A 390 14.71 -19.39 31.09
CA SER A 390 15.26 -19.91 29.83
C SER A 390 14.41 -19.49 28.64
N GLN A 391 13.09 -19.68 28.74
CA GLN A 391 12.14 -19.31 27.69
C GLN A 391 12.16 -17.80 27.43
N ALA A 392 12.15 -16.97 28.49
CA ALA A 392 12.18 -15.52 28.33
C ALA A 392 13.46 -15.02 27.61
N TYR A 393 14.61 -15.67 27.83
CA TYR A 393 15.82 -15.40 27.07
C TYR A 393 15.70 -15.82 25.60
N GLN A 394 15.14 -17.00 25.32
CA GLN A 394 14.92 -17.48 23.95
C GLN A 394 13.96 -16.54 23.20
N ASP A 395 12.85 -16.15 23.83
CA ASP A 395 11.85 -15.24 23.25
C ASP A 395 12.45 -13.87 22.97
N TYR A 396 13.23 -13.31 23.91
CA TYR A 396 13.95 -12.05 23.68
C TYR A 396 14.92 -12.15 22.50
N TYR A 397 15.74 -13.20 22.46
CA TYR A 397 16.72 -13.37 21.39
C TYR A 397 16.05 -13.55 20.02
N SER A 398 14.98 -14.36 19.94
CA SER A 398 14.18 -14.52 18.72
C SER A 398 13.62 -13.18 18.24
N ASN A 399 13.01 -12.41 19.14
CA ASN A 399 12.45 -11.10 18.80
C ASN A 399 13.53 -10.07 18.43
N LYS A 400 14.68 -10.08 19.11
CA LYS A 400 15.85 -9.26 18.75
C LYS A 400 16.35 -9.63 17.35
N SER A 401 16.40 -10.92 17.03
CA SER A 401 16.82 -11.39 15.72
C SER A 401 15.89 -10.87 14.64
N GLU A 402 14.58 -11.10 14.76
CA GLU A 402 13.57 -10.63 13.82
C GLU A 402 13.60 -9.10 13.64
N TYR A 403 13.75 -8.33 14.75
CA TYR A 403 13.89 -6.88 14.70
C TYR A 403 15.13 -6.44 13.90
N GLN A 404 16.29 -7.00 14.22
CA GLN A 404 17.57 -6.58 13.64
C GLN A 404 17.82 -7.16 12.24
N SER A 405 17.22 -8.28 11.87
CA SER A 405 17.35 -8.89 10.55
C SER A 405 16.16 -8.52 9.66
N ASP A 406 15.03 -9.18 9.84
CA ASP A 406 13.96 -9.26 8.84
C ASP A 406 13.20 -7.94 8.72
N LEU A 407 12.81 -7.37 9.86
CA LEU A 407 12.06 -6.11 9.88
C LEU A 407 12.94 -4.92 9.47
N THR A 408 14.19 -4.90 9.91
CA THR A 408 15.13 -3.85 9.47
C THR A 408 15.46 -4.01 7.99
N LEU A 409 15.64 -5.23 7.48
CA LEU A 409 15.88 -5.48 6.06
C LEU A 409 14.69 -5.05 5.21
N ALA A 410 13.45 -5.29 5.65
CA ALA A 410 12.26 -4.82 4.94
C ALA A 410 12.27 -3.29 4.76
N LEU A 411 12.70 -2.54 5.79
CA LEU A 411 12.87 -1.09 5.69
C LEU A 411 14.00 -0.70 4.72
N LEU A 412 15.14 -1.41 4.76
CA LEU A 412 16.26 -1.19 3.84
C LEU A 412 15.91 -1.54 2.39
N GLN A 413 15.02 -2.50 2.14
CA GLN A 413 14.54 -2.83 0.80
C GLN A 413 13.76 -1.67 0.16
N LEU A 414 13.02 -0.88 0.96
CA LEU A 414 12.36 0.32 0.46
C LEU A 414 13.38 1.37 0.00
N ASP A 415 14.49 1.55 0.74
CA ASP A 415 15.61 2.41 0.34
C ASP A 415 16.29 1.90 -0.94
N LEU A 416 16.52 0.59 -1.07
CA LEU A 416 17.04 0.01 -2.31
C LEU A 416 16.13 0.28 -3.52
N ASN A 417 14.82 0.12 -3.35
CA ASN A 417 13.85 0.43 -4.41
C ASN A 417 13.90 1.91 -4.80
N LEU A 418 14.00 2.81 -3.82
CA LEU A 418 14.12 4.24 -4.11
C LEU A 418 15.44 4.56 -4.84
N ARG A 419 16.56 3.96 -4.43
CA ARG A 419 17.86 4.13 -5.10
C ARG A 419 17.86 3.62 -6.53
N ASP A 420 17.13 2.53 -6.79
CA ASP A 420 16.90 2.04 -8.14
C ASP A 420 16.16 3.10 -8.98
N VAL A 421 15.10 3.71 -8.45
CA VAL A 421 14.41 4.83 -9.13
C VAL A 421 15.34 6.02 -9.35
N GLN A 422 16.13 6.41 -8.34
CA GLN A 422 17.08 7.53 -8.44
C GLN A 422 18.14 7.29 -9.53
N SER A 423 18.61 6.06 -9.69
CA SER A 423 19.71 5.72 -10.59
C SER A 423 19.24 5.33 -12.00
N ASN A 424 18.08 4.70 -12.09
CA ASN A 424 17.62 4.00 -13.30
C ASN A 424 16.28 4.51 -13.83
N SER A 425 15.74 5.62 -13.31
CA SER A 425 14.56 6.24 -13.92
C SER A 425 14.86 6.78 -15.31
N SER A 426 13.85 6.70 -16.18
CA SER A 426 13.92 7.25 -17.54
C SER A 426 12.66 8.06 -17.85
N ALA A 427 12.81 9.08 -18.70
CA ALA A 427 11.70 9.95 -19.09
C ALA A 427 11.69 10.20 -20.60
N ASN A 428 10.49 10.27 -21.19
CA ASN A 428 10.27 10.69 -22.56
C ASN A 428 9.32 11.90 -22.57
N SER A 429 9.90 13.08 -22.79
CA SER A 429 9.21 14.35 -22.97
C SER A 429 9.44 14.92 -24.37
N GLY A 430 9.82 14.09 -25.33
CA GLY A 430 10.12 14.52 -26.69
C GLY A 430 8.89 15.04 -27.44
N GLU A 431 9.10 15.92 -28.42
CA GLU A 431 8.05 16.35 -29.34
C GLU A 431 7.40 15.12 -30.00
N GLY A 432 6.08 14.99 -29.84
CA GLY A 432 5.32 13.85 -30.37
C GLY A 432 5.22 12.62 -29.46
N PHE A 433 5.72 12.67 -28.21
CA PHE A 433 5.39 11.65 -27.21
C PHE A 433 3.88 11.55 -26.99
N LEU A 434 3.25 12.67 -26.64
CA LEU A 434 1.81 12.78 -26.42
C LEU A 434 1.15 13.38 -27.66
N VAL A 435 0.24 12.63 -28.27
CA VAL A 435 -0.63 13.12 -29.34
C VAL A 435 -2.01 13.41 -28.74
N THR A 436 -2.41 14.68 -28.74
CA THR A 436 -3.72 15.13 -28.29
C THR A 436 -4.67 15.35 -29.48
N TYR A 437 -5.94 15.01 -29.28
CA TYR A 437 -6.98 15.20 -30.28
C TYR A 437 -8.02 16.21 -29.75
N TYR A 438 -8.01 17.40 -30.36
CA TYR A 438 -8.91 18.52 -30.06
C TYR A 438 -10.13 18.57 -30.97
#